data_AF-A0A961K9Q8-F1
#
_entry.id   AF-A0A961K9Q8-F1
#
_cell.length_a   1.000
_cell.length_b   1.000
_cell.length_c   1.000
_cell.angle_alpha   90.00
_cell.angle_beta   90.00
_cell.angle_gamma   90.00
#
_symmetry.space_group_name_H-M   'P 1'
#
loop_
_entity.id
_entity.type
_entity.pdbx_description
1 polymer ?
#
loop_
_entity_poly.entity_id
_entity_poly.type
_entity_poly.pdbx_seq_one_letter_code
_entity_poly.pdbx_strand_id
1 'polypeptide(L)'
;MPEFLSRLRLAALWAALMFLYLYADFFALFPQGHIEAIMQGRIGPFEVTQASLFTAALLMALPAAMVALTPLLHTAACRWANVAMGTLYTLVDIGNLVGESWLFYLVYGGFEIVLTVSIAILAFVWLRPAPATAG
;
A
#
# COMPACT_ATOMS: atom_id res chain seq x y z
N MET A 1 -11.18 -5.43 -23.94
CA MET A 1 -11.93 -5.22 -22.68
C MET A 1 -11.32 -5.85 -21.43
N PRO A 2 -10.79 -7.09 -21.40
CA PRO A 2 -10.32 -7.70 -20.15
C PRO A 2 -9.10 -6.97 -19.54
N GLU A 3 -8.24 -6.38 -20.37
CA GLU A 3 -7.08 -5.62 -19.91
C GLU A 3 -7.47 -4.34 -19.14
N PHE A 4 -8.42 -3.56 -19.66
CA PHE A 4 -8.88 -2.34 -18.99
C PHE A 4 -9.51 -2.63 -17.63
N LEU A 5 -10.34 -3.68 -17.54
CA LEU A 5 -10.97 -4.09 -16.28
C LEU A 5 -9.93 -4.54 -15.24
N SER A 6 -8.88 -5.26 -15.66
CA SER A 6 -7.78 -5.63 -14.75
C SER A 6 -7.04 -4.41 -14.21
N ARG A 7 -6.74 -3.41 -15.06
CA ARG A 7 -6.11 -2.15 -14.64
C ARG A 7 -6.99 -1.40 -13.65
N LEU A 8 -8.28 -1.30 -13.94
CA LEU A 8 -9.22 -0.61 -13.09
C LEU A 8 -9.35 -1.30 -11.73
N ARG A 9 -9.36 -2.64 -11.70
CA ARG A 9 -9.33 -3.40 -10.44
C ARG A 9 -8.08 -3.10 -9.63
N LEU A 10 -6.89 -3.14 -10.23
CA LEU A 10 -5.64 -2.80 -9.56
C LEU A 10 -5.65 -1.36 -9.01
N ALA A 11 -6.10 -0.39 -9.81
CA ALA A 11 -6.24 1.00 -9.38
C ALA A 11 -7.22 1.16 -8.21
N ALA A 12 -8.34 0.43 -8.24
CA ALA A 12 -9.32 0.42 -7.15
C ALA A 12 -8.75 -0.19 -5.86
N LEU A 13 -7.92 -1.23 -5.96
CA LEU A 13 -7.23 -1.81 -4.80
C LEU A 13 -6.23 -0.81 -4.18
N TRP A 14 -5.47 -0.08 -4.99
CA TRP A 14 -4.61 1.01 -4.48
C TRP A 14 -5.40 2.11 -3.81
N ALA A 15 -6.56 2.49 -4.36
CA ALA A 15 -7.42 3.49 -3.75
C ALA A 15 -7.99 3.02 -2.40
N ALA A 16 -8.45 1.75 -2.34
CA ALA A 16 -8.90 1.14 -1.10
C ALA A 16 -7.78 1.10 -0.04
N LEU A 17 -6.56 0.74 -0.44
CA LEU A 17 -5.38 0.74 0.43
C LEU A 17 -5.13 2.13 1.01
N MET A 18 -5.18 3.18 0.18
CA MET A 18 -5.02 4.57 0.65
C MET A 18 -6.09 4.99 1.66
N PHE A 19 -7.33 4.53 1.51
CA PHE A 19 -8.37 4.80 2.51
C PHE A 19 -8.10 4.07 3.83
N LEU A 20 -7.62 2.83 3.79
CA LEU A 20 -7.25 2.10 5.00
C LEU A 20 -6.12 2.80 5.76
N TYR A 21 -5.03 3.15 5.07
CA TYR A 21 -3.93 3.90 5.69
C TYR A 21 -4.40 5.21 6.31
N LEU A 22 -5.25 5.97 5.62
CA LEU A 22 -5.76 7.24 6.13
C LEU A 22 -6.55 7.05 7.44
N TYR A 23 -7.40 6.02 7.52
CA TYR A 23 -8.16 5.75 8.74
C TYR A 23 -7.31 5.11 9.83
N ALA A 24 -6.34 4.26 9.49
CA ALA A 24 -5.39 3.68 10.44
C ALA A 24 -4.57 4.78 11.12
N ASP A 25 -3.99 5.70 10.34
CA ASP A 25 -3.24 6.85 10.84
C ASP A 25 -4.11 7.79 11.66
N PHE A 26 -5.34 8.04 11.22
CA PHE A 26 -6.30 8.84 11.98
C PHE A 26 -6.60 8.22 13.34
N PHE A 27 -6.88 6.91 13.39
CA PHE A 27 -7.15 6.23 14.65
C PHE A 27 -5.91 6.11 15.55
N ALA A 28 -4.70 6.05 14.97
CA ALA A 28 -3.44 6.05 15.72
C ALA A 28 -3.20 7.32 16.55
N LEU A 29 -3.97 8.40 16.34
CA LEU A 29 -3.91 9.60 17.18
C LEU A 29 -4.63 9.44 18.53
N PHE A 30 -5.58 8.51 18.65
CA PHE A 30 -6.45 8.41 19.83
C PHE A 30 -5.91 7.59 21.01
N PRO A 31 -5.03 6.58 20.83
CA PRO A 31 -4.36 5.93 21.94
C PRO A 31 -3.68 6.91 22.88
N GLN A 32 -3.85 6.68 24.19
CA GLN A 32 -3.32 7.57 25.22
C GLN A 32 -1.79 7.73 25.08
N GLY A 33 -1.29 8.97 25.20
CA GLY A 33 0.13 9.27 25.08
C GLY A 33 0.63 9.52 23.66
N HIS A 34 -0.14 9.20 22.62
CA HIS A 34 0.30 9.39 21.23
C HIS A 34 0.34 10.86 20.83
N ILE A 35 -0.70 11.65 21.13
CA ILE A 35 -0.71 13.09 20.85
C ILE A 35 0.39 13.79 21.65
N GLU A 36 0.59 13.42 22.92
CA GLU A 36 1.65 13.98 23.75
C GLU A 36 3.04 13.67 23.18
N ALA A 37 3.27 12.44 22.69
CA ALA A 37 4.51 12.08 22.02
C ALA A 37 4.74 12.92 20.73
N ILE A 38 3.69 13.14 19.94
CA ILE A 38 3.74 14.01 18.75
C ILE A 38 4.09 15.44 19.14
N MET A 39 3.48 15.97 20.21
CA MET A 39 3.80 17.30 20.74
C MET A 39 5.24 17.41 21.25
N GLN A 40 5.83 16.30 21.69
CA GLN A 40 7.24 16.19 22.05
C GLN A 40 8.16 15.91 20.85
N GLY A 41 7.62 15.93 19.63
CA GLY A 41 8.37 15.73 18.40
C GLY A 41 8.69 14.27 18.09
N ARG A 42 7.82 13.32 18.44
CA ARG A 42 8.00 11.89 18.13
C ARG A 42 6.75 11.29 17.48
N ILE A 43 6.94 10.47 16.44
CA ILE A 43 5.89 9.67 15.80
C ILE A 43 6.35 8.21 15.83
N GLY A 44 5.72 7.40 16.68
CA GLY A 44 6.16 6.03 16.95
C GLY A 44 7.62 6.00 17.42
N PRO A 45 8.50 5.17 16.80
CA PRO A 45 9.92 5.12 17.16
C PRO A 45 10.75 6.28 16.58
N PHE A 46 10.19 7.10 15.70
CA PHE A 46 10.92 8.12 14.94
C PHE A 46 10.78 9.51 15.54
N GLU A 47 11.82 10.33 15.40
CA GLU A 47 11.76 11.76 15.70
C GLU A 47 11.11 12.53 14.54
N VAL A 48 10.34 13.55 14.87
CA VAL A 48 9.72 14.47 13.91
C VAL A 48 10.80 15.43 13.42
N THR A 49 11.27 15.18 12.20
CA THR A 49 12.28 15.98 11.51
C THR A 49 11.82 16.21 10.08
N GLN A 50 12.44 17.17 9.38
CA GLN A 50 12.17 17.38 7.96
C GLN A 50 12.38 16.10 7.14
N ALA A 51 13.41 15.31 7.49
CA ALA A 51 13.74 14.08 6.79
C ALA A 51 12.70 12.96 7.05
N SER A 52 12.26 12.78 8.29
CA SER A 52 11.27 11.74 8.62
C SER A 52 9.91 12.04 8.00
N LEU A 53 9.46 13.30 8.07
CA LEU A 53 8.20 13.73 7.43
C LEU A 53 8.26 13.64 5.91
N PHE A 54 9.37 14.04 5.29
CA PHE A 54 9.56 13.89 3.85
C PHE A 54 9.53 12.42 3.42
N THR A 55 10.18 11.54 4.19
CA THR A 55 10.22 10.10 3.90
C THR A 55 8.83 9.48 4.01
N ALA A 56 8.08 9.80 5.08
CA ALA A 56 6.70 9.35 5.24
C ALA A 56 5.81 9.86 4.11
N ALA A 57 5.90 11.15 3.77
CA ALA A 57 5.13 11.72 2.66
C ALA A 57 5.44 11.06 1.32
N LEU A 58 6.72 10.79 1.02
CA LEU A 58 7.12 10.09 -0.19
C LEU A 58 6.62 8.65 -0.22
N LEU A 59 6.73 7.94 0.92
CA LEU A 59 6.22 6.58 1.06
C LEU A 59 4.72 6.53 0.81
N MET A 60 3.94 7.52 1.23
CA MET A 60 2.48 7.55 0.98
C MET A 60 2.11 8.11 -0.40
N ALA A 61 2.97 8.92 -1.02
CA ALA A 61 2.75 9.44 -2.36
C ALA A 61 2.81 8.35 -3.44
N LEU A 62 3.63 7.32 -3.25
CA LEU A 62 3.76 6.20 -4.20
C LEU A 62 2.44 5.41 -4.40
N PRO A 63 1.74 4.91 -3.36
CA PRO A 63 0.48 4.19 -3.54
C PRO A 63 -0.61 5.11 -4.09
N ALA A 64 -0.65 6.38 -3.68
CA ALA A 64 -1.53 7.38 -4.27
C ALA A 64 -1.25 7.58 -5.77
N ALA A 65 0.03 7.65 -6.17
CA ALA A 65 0.41 7.73 -7.57
C ALA A 65 0.01 6.45 -8.34
N MET A 66 0.15 5.27 -7.73
CA MET A 66 -0.23 4.00 -8.35
C MET A 66 -1.72 3.91 -8.71
N VAL A 67 -2.60 4.61 -7.98
CA VAL A 67 -4.01 4.76 -8.37
C VAL A 67 -4.13 5.35 -9.78
N ALA A 68 -3.38 6.41 -10.08
CA ALA A 68 -3.42 7.09 -11.37
C ALA A 68 -2.53 6.41 -12.43
N LEU A 69 -1.36 5.90 -12.03
CA LEU A 69 -0.38 5.34 -12.97
C LEU A 69 -0.81 3.98 -13.52
N THR A 70 -1.50 3.14 -12.74
CA THR A 70 -1.95 1.82 -13.18
C THR A 70 -2.77 1.84 -14.49
N PRO A 71 -3.79 2.71 -14.67
CA PRO A 71 -4.49 2.80 -15.94
C PRO A 71 -3.68 3.48 -17.06
N LEU A 72 -2.68 4.30 -16.74
CA LEU A 72 -1.93 5.13 -17.70
C LEU A 72 -0.65 4.47 -18.24
N LEU A 73 -0.02 3.58 -17.47
CA LEU A 73 1.24 2.95 -17.84
C LEU A 73 1.09 1.95 -19.00
N HIS A 74 2.13 1.79 -19.82
CA HIS A 74 2.16 0.71 -20.80
C HIS A 74 2.14 -0.67 -20.10
N THR A 75 1.57 -1.70 -20.75
CA THR A 75 1.22 -2.99 -20.13
C THR A 75 2.36 -3.65 -19.35
N ALA A 76 3.56 -3.70 -19.92
CA ALA A 76 4.73 -4.28 -19.24
C ALA A 76 5.16 -3.48 -17.99
N ALA A 77 5.20 -2.15 -18.09
CA ALA A 77 5.58 -1.27 -16.98
C ALA A 77 4.53 -1.32 -15.86
N CYS A 78 3.24 -1.26 -16.21
CA CYS A 78 2.14 -1.39 -15.27
C CYS A 78 2.24 -2.69 -14.46
N ARG A 79 2.52 -3.81 -15.12
CA ARG A 79 2.66 -5.12 -14.48
C ARG A 79 3.76 -5.11 -13.42
N TRP A 80 4.98 -4.77 -13.83
CA TRP A 80 6.13 -4.83 -12.94
C TRP A 80 6.07 -3.77 -11.83
N ALA A 81 5.55 -2.58 -12.12
CA ALA A 81 5.31 -1.57 -11.10
C ALA A 81 4.34 -2.06 -10.02
N ASN A 82 3.22 -2.68 -10.41
CA ASN A 82 2.25 -3.20 -9.44
C ASN A 82 2.79 -4.40 -8.64
N VAL A 83 3.55 -5.30 -9.27
CA VAL A 83 4.20 -6.41 -8.55
C VAL A 83 5.23 -5.89 -7.54
N ALA A 84 6.11 -4.98 -7.97
CA ALA A 84 7.16 -4.42 -7.12
C ALA A 84 6.58 -3.62 -5.96
N MET A 85 5.64 -2.71 -6.24
CA MET A 85 5.00 -1.90 -5.21
C MET A 85 4.13 -2.76 -4.29
N GLY A 86 3.29 -3.67 -4.81
CA GLY A 86 2.48 -4.55 -3.96
C GLY A 86 3.34 -5.39 -3.00
N THR A 87 4.48 -5.91 -3.47
CA THR A 87 5.44 -6.64 -2.62
C THR A 87 6.08 -5.72 -1.58
N LEU A 88 6.53 -4.52 -1.98
CA LEU A 88 7.12 -3.55 -1.07
C LEU A 88 6.17 -3.17 0.06
N TYR A 89 4.92 -2.80 -0.26
CA TYR A 89 3.94 -2.40 0.75
C TYR A 89 3.51 -3.57 1.63
N THR A 90 3.45 -4.80 1.10
CA THR A 90 3.24 -5.99 1.95
C THR A 90 4.30 -6.08 3.04
N LEU A 91 5.58 -5.86 2.71
CA LEU A 91 6.68 -5.92 3.68
C LEU A 91 6.62 -4.75 4.67
N VAL A 92 6.24 -3.56 4.21
CA VAL A 92 6.04 -2.37 5.06
C VAL A 92 4.92 -2.63 6.07
N ASP A 93 3.77 -3.14 5.62
CA ASP A 93 2.62 -3.43 6.48
C ASP A 93 2.95 -4.50 7.52
N ILE A 94 3.64 -5.57 7.10
CA ILE A 94 4.14 -6.59 8.04
C ILE A 94 5.05 -5.94 9.09
N GLY A 95 5.97 -5.08 8.66
CA GLY A 95 6.88 -4.35 9.55
C GLY A 95 6.13 -3.46 10.54
N ASN A 96 5.09 -2.76 10.11
CA ASN A 96 4.25 -1.91 10.95
C ASN A 96 3.47 -2.71 12.00
N LEU A 97 3.12 -3.97 11.71
CA LEU A 97 2.43 -4.83 12.67
C LEU A 97 3.36 -5.47 13.72
N VAL A 98 4.68 -5.40 13.55
CA VAL A 98 5.62 -6.00 14.51
C VAL A 98 5.60 -5.21 15.83
N GLY A 99 5.15 -5.88 16.89
CA GLY A 99 5.08 -5.28 18.23
C GLY A 99 3.83 -4.45 18.48
N GLU A 100 2.89 -4.43 17.54
CA GLU A 100 1.60 -3.76 17.72
C GLU A 100 0.69 -4.55 18.69
N SER A 101 -0.06 -3.82 19.51
CA SER A 101 -0.96 -4.35 20.53
C SER A 101 -2.41 -3.86 20.37
N TRP A 102 -2.64 -2.78 19.63
CA TRP A 102 -3.95 -2.20 19.39
C TRP A 102 -4.71 -2.97 18.31
N LEU A 103 -5.88 -3.49 18.69
CA LEU A 103 -6.69 -4.32 17.80
C LEU A 103 -7.11 -3.60 16.51
N PHE A 104 -7.42 -2.29 16.56
CA PHE A 104 -7.80 -1.56 15.34
C PHE A 104 -6.65 -1.59 14.33
N TYR A 105 -5.42 -1.33 14.78
CA TYR A 105 -4.25 -1.28 13.90
C TYR A 105 -3.92 -2.67 13.35
N LEU A 106 -4.04 -3.73 14.16
CA LEU A 106 -3.93 -5.12 13.69
C LEU A 106 -4.97 -5.47 12.61
N VAL A 107 -6.21 -5.01 12.75
CA VAL A 107 -7.28 -5.24 11.77
C VAL A 107 -7.02 -4.46 10.47
N TYR A 108 -6.68 -3.17 10.57
CA TYR A 108 -6.35 -2.34 9.41
C TYR A 108 -5.14 -2.91 8.66
N GLY A 109 -4.04 -3.19 9.35
CA GLY A 109 -2.85 -3.78 8.73
C GLY A 109 -3.10 -5.16 8.13
N GLY A 110 -3.99 -5.98 8.73
CA GLY A 110 -4.43 -7.23 8.14
C GLY A 110 -5.13 -7.04 6.79
N PHE A 111 -6.03 -6.05 6.68
CA PHE A 111 -6.67 -5.71 5.41
C PHE A 111 -5.69 -5.11 4.41
N GLU A 112 -4.77 -4.24 4.85
CA GLU A 112 -3.72 -3.63 4.03
C GLU A 112 -2.84 -4.71 3.39
N ILE A 113 -2.36 -5.69 4.17
CA ILE A 113 -1.61 -6.86 3.69
C ILE A 113 -2.42 -7.65 2.66
N VAL A 114 -3.70 -7.91 2.91
CA VAL A 114 -4.56 -8.64 1.97
C VAL A 114 -4.66 -7.88 0.64
N LEU A 115 -4.82 -6.55 0.67
CA LEU A 115 -4.88 -5.73 -0.53
C LEU A 115 -3.54 -5.71 -1.28
N THR A 116 -2.42 -5.51 -0.59
CA THR A 116 -1.08 -5.40 -1.21
C THR A 116 -0.62 -6.73 -1.81
N VAL A 117 -0.89 -7.85 -1.13
CA VAL A 117 -0.69 -9.20 -1.67
C VAL A 117 -1.59 -9.45 -2.88
N SER A 118 -2.87 -9.05 -2.81
CA SER A 118 -3.80 -9.19 -3.94
C SER A 118 -3.33 -8.40 -5.16
N ILE A 119 -2.84 -7.17 -4.98
CA ILE A 119 -2.25 -6.35 -6.05
C ILE A 119 -1.09 -7.09 -6.71
N ALA A 120 -0.14 -7.60 -5.90
CA ALA A 120 1.04 -8.29 -6.42
C ALA A 120 0.67 -9.56 -7.19
N ILE A 121 -0.22 -10.40 -6.65
CA ILE A 121 -0.66 -11.65 -7.30
C ILE A 121 -1.43 -11.35 -8.57
N LEU A 122 -2.41 -10.44 -8.54
CA LEU A 122 -3.22 -10.11 -9.70
C LEU A 122 -2.35 -9.53 -10.82
N ALA A 123 -1.43 -8.61 -10.49
CA ALA A 123 -0.50 -8.07 -11.47
C ALA A 123 0.44 -9.15 -12.03
N PHE A 124 0.89 -10.10 -11.21
CA PHE A 124 1.74 -11.18 -11.67
C PHE A 124 1.01 -12.15 -12.62
N VAL A 125 -0.23 -12.53 -12.31
CA VAL A 125 -1.01 -13.53 -13.07
C VAL A 125 -1.60 -12.96 -14.35
N TRP A 126 -1.88 -11.65 -14.40
CA TRP A 126 -2.56 -10.96 -15.50
C TRP A 126 -1.88 -11.08 -16.88
N LEU A 127 -0.63 -11.57 -16.97
CA LEU A 127 0.08 -11.85 -18.23
C LEU A 127 0.79 -13.21 -18.19
N ARG A 128 0.05 -14.30 -17.99
CA ARG A 128 0.46 -15.57 -18.60
C ARG A 128 0.05 -15.51 -20.08
N PRO A 129 0.99 -15.61 -21.04
CA PRO A 129 0.63 -15.88 -22.42
C PRO A 129 -0.28 -17.11 -22.42
N ALA A 130 -1.39 -17.06 -23.17
CA ALA A 130 -2.14 -18.29 -23.45
C ALA A 130 -1.11 -19.31 -23.98
N PRO A 131 -1.13 -20.58 -23.51
CA PRO A 131 -0.22 -21.58 -24.05
C PRO A 131 -0.36 -21.55 -25.57
N ALA A 132 0.78 -21.38 -26.26
CA ALA A 132 0.79 -21.40 -27.72
C ALA A 132 0.07 -22.68 -28.14
N THR A 133 -1.07 -22.54 -28.80
CA THR A 133 -1.76 -23.67 -29.41
C THR A 133 -0.77 -24.26 -30.40
N ALA A 134 -0.15 -25.39 -30.05
CA ALA A 134 0.68 -26.16 -30.95
C ALA A 134 -0.20 -26.57 -32.12
N GLY A 135 0.09 -26.01 -33.29
CA GLY A 135 -0.45 -26.45 -34.58
C GLY A 135 0.30 -27.66 -35.09
#